data_AF-A0A3M8BNQ3-F1
#
_entry.id   AF-A0A3M8BNQ3-F1
#
_cell.length_a   1.000
_cell.length_b   1.000
_cell.length_c   1.000
_cell.angle_alpha   90.00
_cell.angle_beta   90.00
_cell.angle_gamma   90.00
#
_symmetry.space_group_name_H-M   'P 1'
#
loop_
_entity.id
_entity.type
_entity.pdbx_description
1 polymer ?
#
loop_
_entity_poly.entity_id
_entity_poly.type
_entity_poly.pdbx_seq_one_letter_code
_entity_poly.pdbx_strand_id
1 'polypeptide(L)'
;MKKLTFALFVALAVTLGWSGASAPIFAETVAPTQVVQKQGTIEHMKTVRVDVDGNSVTIFDTWFNLTTGQERYDDFYYYSTTKEMNGRTSMSTAYSSLFERTAKQYENKSVWKSIGTVEVNGIQVELLKGNGEPKGDPVYYLAYIDRSTGLPLKEEAYNSSNEVMTAYFYFFDHVHDLTGEIFKQTK
;
A
#
# COMPACT_ATOMS: atom_id res chain seq x y z
N MET A 1 -0.83 -22.85 10.00
CA MET A 1 -0.64 -22.69 8.54
C MET A 1 -1.93 -22.71 7.70
N LYS A 2 -3.14 -22.71 8.27
CA LYS A 2 -4.42 -22.69 7.48
C LYS A 2 -5.16 -21.35 7.47
N LYS A 3 -4.67 -20.33 8.19
CA LYS A 3 -5.36 -19.03 8.35
C LYS A 3 -4.84 -17.92 7.42
N LEU A 4 -3.65 -18.08 6.83
CA LEU A 4 -3.07 -17.08 5.92
C LEU A 4 -3.62 -17.15 4.48
N THR A 5 -4.28 -18.25 4.11
CA THR A 5 -4.79 -18.46 2.75
C THR A 5 -5.90 -17.48 2.37
N PHE A 6 -6.59 -16.88 3.36
CA PHE A 6 -7.66 -15.93 3.10
C PHE A 6 -7.15 -14.51 2.76
N ALA A 7 -5.98 -14.12 3.29
CA ALA A 7 -5.39 -12.79 3.03
C ALA A 7 -4.91 -12.64 1.57
N LEU A 8 -4.49 -13.74 0.93
CA LEU A 8 -4.02 -13.71 -0.47
C LEU A 8 -5.15 -13.41 -1.47
N PHE A 9 -6.40 -13.83 -1.18
CA PHE A 9 -7.54 -13.60 -2.09
C PHE A 9 -8.01 -12.14 -2.09
N VAL A 10 -7.86 -11.44 -0.95
CA VAL A 10 -8.21 -10.01 -0.87
C VAL A 10 -7.21 -9.16 -1.66
N ALA A 11 -5.91 -9.51 -1.67
CA ALA A 11 -4.91 -8.82 -2.47
C ALA A 11 -5.13 -8.98 -4.00
N LEU A 12 -5.61 -10.14 -4.46
CA LEU A 12 -5.92 -10.33 -5.88
C LEU A 12 -7.17 -9.57 -6.35
N ALA A 13 -8.23 -9.51 -5.53
CA ALA A 13 -9.49 -8.88 -5.92
C ALA A 13 -9.41 -7.35 -6.03
N VAL A 14 -8.45 -6.71 -5.36
CA VAL A 14 -8.27 -5.23 -5.37
C VAL A 14 -7.52 -4.73 -6.61
N THR A 15 -6.88 -5.61 -7.39
CA THR A 15 -6.14 -5.22 -8.62
C THR A 15 -7.00 -5.14 -9.89
N LEU A 16 -8.22 -5.68 -9.89
CA LEU A 16 -9.05 -5.81 -11.09
C LEU A 16 -10.33 -4.95 -11.07
N GLY A 17 -10.40 -3.98 -10.16
CA GLY A 17 -11.67 -3.43 -9.72
C GLY A 17 -11.99 -1.98 -10.04
N TRP A 18 -11.24 -1.23 -10.86
CA TRP A 18 -11.72 0.06 -11.39
C TRP A 18 -10.87 0.68 -12.52
N SER A 19 -10.66 -0.03 -13.64
CA SER A 19 -10.34 0.65 -14.90
C SER A 19 -11.67 0.98 -15.60
N GLY A 20 -12.07 2.25 -15.56
CA GLY A 20 -13.25 2.73 -16.27
C GLY A 20 -13.26 2.30 -17.74
N ALA A 21 -14.38 1.69 -18.14
CA ALA A 21 -14.92 1.58 -19.49
C ALA A 21 -13.91 1.57 -20.67
N SER A 22 -13.59 0.38 -21.16
CA SER A 22 -13.56 0.11 -22.61
C SER A 22 -13.74 -1.39 -22.82
N ALA A 23 -14.68 -1.76 -23.69
CA ALA A 23 -14.87 -3.14 -24.13
C ALA A 23 -13.58 -3.71 -24.74
N PRO A 24 -13.36 -5.04 -24.73
CA PRO A 24 -12.23 -5.63 -25.42
C PRO A 24 -12.45 -5.49 -26.93
N ILE A 25 -11.83 -4.48 -27.54
CA ILE A 25 -11.62 -4.44 -28.98
C ILE A 25 -10.39 -5.32 -29.23
N PHE A 26 -10.59 -6.52 -29.77
CA PHE A 26 -9.50 -7.23 -30.43
C PHE A 26 -9.13 -6.42 -31.68
N ALA A 27 -8.10 -5.58 -31.56
CA ALA A 27 -7.52 -4.85 -32.69
C ALA A 27 -6.19 -5.49 -33.09
N GLU A 28 -6.08 -5.71 -34.39
CA GLU A 28 -4.95 -6.27 -35.10
C GLU A 28 -3.62 -5.59 -34.75
N THR A 29 -2.56 -6.37 -34.90
CA THR A 29 -1.16 -6.05 -34.64
C THR A 29 -0.70 -4.81 -35.42
N VAL A 30 -0.86 -3.63 -34.84
CA VAL A 30 -0.11 -2.43 -35.23
C VAL A 30 1.00 -2.26 -34.19
N ALA A 31 2.24 -2.32 -34.64
CA ALA A 31 3.42 -2.15 -33.78
C ALA A 31 3.26 -0.86 -32.94
N PRO A 32 3.44 -0.93 -31.60
CA PRO A 32 3.26 0.25 -30.77
C PRO A 32 4.39 1.24 -31.06
N THR A 33 4.01 2.36 -31.67
CA THR A 33 4.77 3.60 -31.60
C THR A 33 5.06 3.86 -30.13
N GLN A 34 6.34 3.95 -29.75
CA GLN A 34 6.74 4.34 -28.39
C GLN A 34 6.23 5.76 -28.12
N VAL A 35 5.00 5.85 -27.61
CA VAL A 35 4.58 7.01 -26.83
C VAL A 35 5.51 6.95 -25.63
N VAL A 36 6.44 7.91 -25.54
CA VAL A 36 7.19 8.17 -24.31
C VAL A 36 6.13 8.41 -23.24
N GLN A 37 5.80 7.36 -22.48
CA GLN A 37 4.86 7.44 -21.38
C GLN A 37 5.51 8.38 -20.38
N LYS A 38 5.06 9.64 -20.38
CA LYS A 38 5.50 10.66 -19.43
C LYS A 38 5.34 10.03 -18.05
N GLN A 39 6.32 10.10 -17.16
CA GLN A 39 6.13 9.56 -15.81
C GLN A 39 4.94 10.29 -15.16
N GLY A 40 4.04 9.54 -14.51
CA GLY A 40 2.88 10.11 -13.81
C GLY A 40 3.31 11.21 -12.84
N THR A 41 2.55 12.30 -12.77
CA THR A 41 2.86 13.44 -11.89
C THR A 41 2.28 13.25 -10.48
N ILE A 42 1.47 12.21 -10.28
CA ILE A 42 0.89 11.84 -9.01
C ILE A 42 1.53 10.54 -8.55
N GLU A 43 2.08 10.52 -7.34
CA GLU A 43 2.43 9.29 -6.64
C GLU A 43 1.19 8.80 -5.90
N HIS A 44 0.86 7.52 -6.02
CA HIS A 44 -0.24 6.92 -5.28
C HIS A 44 0.22 5.66 -4.55
N MET A 45 -0.23 5.58 -3.29
CA MET A 45 0.04 4.48 -2.39
C MET A 45 -1.28 3.98 -1.81
N LYS A 46 -1.62 2.73 -2.13
CA LYS A 46 -2.71 2.02 -1.48
C LYS A 46 -2.15 1.06 -0.45
N THR A 47 -2.65 1.13 0.77
CA THR A 47 -2.32 0.21 1.85
C THR A 47 -3.55 -0.56 2.29
N VAL A 48 -3.50 -1.89 2.25
CA VAL A 48 -4.56 -2.75 2.76
C VAL A 48 -4.12 -3.36 4.08
N ARG A 49 -4.76 -2.95 5.16
CA ARG A 49 -4.59 -3.53 6.50
C ARG A 49 -5.67 -4.60 6.72
N VAL A 50 -5.23 -5.80 7.10
CA VAL A 50 -6.11 -6.93 7.44
C VAL A 50 -5.79 -7.38 8.85
N ASP A 51 -6.79 -7.38 9.73
CA ASP A 51 -6.66 -8.03 11.04
C ASP A 51 -6.86 -9.54 10.87
N VAL A 52 -5.95 -10.35 11.46
CA VAL A 52 -5.88 -11.80 11.24
C VAL A 52 -7.06 -12.54 11.87
N ASP A 53 -7.78 -11.91 12.80
CA ASP A 53 -9.06 -12.40 13.30
C ASP A 53 -10.18 -12.31 12.26
N GLY A 54 -9.95 -11.63 11.13
CA GLY A 54 -10.89 -11.46 10.01
C GLY A 54 -12.02 -10.47 10.32
N ASN A 55 -11.92 -9.73 11.43
CA ASN A 55 -13.00 -8.87 11.89
C ASN A 55 -12.98 -7.49 11.22
N SER A 56 -11.83 -7.05 10.72
CA SER A 56 -11.71 -5.77 10.02
C SER A 56 -10.75 -5.81 8.83
N VAL A 57 -11.11 -5.03 7.81
CA VAL A 57 -10.21 -4.63 6.72
C VAL A 57 -10.23 -3.12 6.65
N THR A 58 -9.05 -2.50 6.63
CA THR A 58 -8.91 -1.07 6.40
C THR A 58 -8.13 -0.83 5.11
N ILE A 59 -8.59 0.09 4.29
CA ILE A 59 -7.90 0.55 3.10
C ILE A 59 -7.50 2.00 3.34
N PHE A 60 -6.21 2.27 3.20
CA PHE A 60 -5.67 3.62 3.17
C PHE A 60 -5.24 3.92 1.73
N ASP A 61 -5.64 5.07 1.21
CA ASP A 61 -5.44 5.46 -0.16
C ASP A 61 -4.86 6.88 -0.18
N THR A 62 -3.56 6.99 -0.48
CA THR A 62 -2.82 8.24 -0.41
C THR A 62 -2.35 8.66 -1.78
N TRP A 63 -2.68 9.88 -2.16
CA TRP A 63 -2.33 10.51 -3.44
C TRP A 63 -1.46 11.74 -3.17
N PHE A 64 -0.34 11.87 -3.86
CA PHE A 64 0.57 13.01 -3.72
C PHE A 64 0.91 13.60 -5.08
N ASN A 65 0.63 14.89 -5.26
CA ASN A 65 0.95 15.61 -6.48
C ASN A 65 2.37 16.19 -6.42
N LEU A 66 3.29 15.65 -7.22
CA LEU A 66 4.69 16.08 -7.28
C LEU A 66 4.86 17.53 -7.75
N THR A 67 3.86 18.10 -8.44
CA THR A 67 3.93 19.46 -8.99
C THR A 67 3.40 20.50 -8.00
N THR A 68 2.32 20.18 -7.29
CA THR A 68 1.64 21.15 -6.39
C THR A 68 1.96 20.93 -4.92
N GLY A 69 2.51 19.77 -4.55
CA GLY A 69 2.69 19.34 -3.15
C GLY A 69 1.38 19.02 -2.43
N GLN A 70 0.25 18.98 -3.16
CA GLN A 70 -1.04 18.61 -2.58
C GLN A 70 -1.06 17.12 -2.29
N GLU A 71 -1.68 16.79 -1.17
CA GLU A 71 -1.87 15.43 -0.72
C GLU A 71 -3.34 15.19 -0.40
N ARG A 72 -3.82 14.03 -0.82
CA ARG A 72 -5.12 13.51 -0.46
C ARG A 72 -4.90 12.16 0.22
N TYR A 73 -5.59 11.98 1.34
CA TYR A 73 -5.62 10.74 2.07
C TYR A 73 -7.07 10.34 2.29
N ASP A 74 -7.44 9.16 1.78
CA ASP A 74 -8.70 8.51 2.04
C ASP A 74 -8.46 7.30 2.94
N ASP A 75 -9.30 7.11 3.95
CA ASP A 75 -9.37 5.86 4.70
C ASP A 75 -10.77 5.24 4.60
N PHE A 76 -10.81 3.91 4.50
CA PHE A 76 -12.04 3.14 4.43
C PHE A 76 -11.94 1.95 5.37
N TYR A 77 -12.85 1.84 6.32
CA TYR A 77 -12.92 0.77 7.30
C TYR A 77 -14.13 -0.10 7.01
N TYR A 78 -13.91 -1.41 6.94
CA TYR A 78 -14.96 -2.41 6.87
C TYR A 78 -14.87 -3.33 8.09
N TYR A 79 -15.94 -3.39 8.87
CA TYR A 79 -16.09 -4.32 9.98
C TYR A 79 -17.00 -5.47 9.55
N SER A 80 -16.49 -6.70 9.54
CA SER A 80 -17.27 -7.87 9.10
C SER A 80 -18.39 -8.22 10.09
N THR A 81 -18.21 -7.89 11.37
CA THR A 81 -19.16 -8.15 12.46
C THR A 81 -20.39 -7.27 12.39
N THR A 82 -20.22 -5.96 12.16
CA THR A 82 -21.33 -4.99 12.07
C THR A 82 -21.79 -4.76 10.62
N LYS A 83 -20.99 -5.19 9.63
CA LYS A 83 -21.15 -4.84 8.21
C LYS A 83 -21.18 -3.34 7.96
N GLU A 84 -20.59 -2.56 8.86
CA GLU A 84 -20.49 -1.12 8.71
C GLU A 84 -19.29 -0.76 7.82
N MET A 85 -19.52 0.25 6.98
CA MET A 85 -18.49 0.87 6.17
C MET A 85 -18.43 2.34 6.53
N ASN A 86 -17.26 2.78 7.00
CA ASN A 86 -16.98 4.18 7.29
C ASN A 86 -15.78 4.61 6.48
N GLY A 87 -15.74 5.87 6.06
CA GLY A 87 -14.55 6.41 5.43
C GLY A 87 -14.44 7.90 5.60
N ARG A 88 -13.22 8.40 5.50
CA ARG A 88 -12.91 9.82 5.60
C ARG A 88 -11.91 10.19 4.52
N THR A 89 -12.18 11.30 3.86
CA THR A 89 -11.23 11.97 2.99
C THR A 89 -10.64 13.15 3.75
N SER A 90 -9.33 13.33 3.62
CA SER A 90 -8.61 14.51 4.09
C SER A 90 -7.66 15.02 3.02
N MET A 91 -7.48 16.33 3.00
CA MET A 91 -6.53 16.99 2.11
C MET A 91 -5.54 17.78 2.93
N SER A 92 -4.29 17.75 2.53
CA SER A 92 -3.19 18.46 3.16
C SER A 92 -2.17 18.91 2.10
N THR A 93 -1.12 19.58 2.55
CA THR A 93 0.06 19.85 1.75
C THR A 93 1.25 19.16 2.39
N ALA A 94 2.07 18.51 1.57
CA ALA A 94 3.29 17.87 1.98
C ALA A 94 4.46 18.40 1.13
N TYR A 95 5.63 18.48 1.76
CA TYR A 95 6.83 19.07 1.14
C TYR A 95 7.75 18.05 0.49
N SER A 96 7.38 16.76 0.51
CA SER A 96 8.21 15.67 0.01
C SER A 96 7.38 14.59 -0.65
N SER A 97 8.00 13.93 -1.63
CA SER A 97 7.48 12.71 -2.28
C SER A 97 6.92 11.74 -1.25
N LEU A 98 5.76 11.18 -1.57
CA LEU A 98 5.12 10.10 -0.83
C LEU A 98 5.98 8.84 -0.86
N PHE A 99 6.59 8.52 -1.98
CA PHE A 99 7.44 7.32 -2.07
C PHE A 99 8.73 7.51 -1.28
N GLU A 100 9.37 8.66 -1.43
CA GLU A 100 10.62 8.98 -0.72
C GLU A 100 10.44 8.94 0.80
N ARG A 101 9.39 9.60 1.32
CA ARG A 101 9.15 9.61 2.77
C ARG A 101 8.75 8.23 3.30
N THR A 102 8.03 7.43 2.53
CA THR A 102 7.69 6.05 2.91
C THR A 102 8.94 5.19 2.96
N ALA A 103 9.82 5.24 1.95
CA ALA A 103 11.08 4.51 1.97
C ALA A 103 11.97 4.93 3.18
N LYS A 104 12.08 6.23 3.44
CA LYS A 104 12.83 6.78 4.57
C LYS A 104 12.38 6.28 5.94
N GLN A 105 11.11 5.90 6.12
CA GLN A 105 10.64 5.33 7.40
C GLN A 105 11.38 4.03 7.75
N TYR A 106 11.74 3.23 6.75
CA TYR A 106 12.41 1.95 6.91
C TYR A 106 13.93 2.06 7.02
N GLU A 107 14.49 3.23 6.72
CA GLU A 107 15.93 3.52 6.89
C GLU A 107 16.31 3.85 8.34
N ASN A 108 15.33 4.10 9.22
CA ASN A 108 15.58 4.44 10.61
C ASN A 108 16.12 3.24 11.41
N LYS A 109 17.45 3.15 11.51
CA LYS A 109 18.20 2.07 12.21
C LYS A 109 17.93 1.97 13.71
N SER A 110 17.34 2.99 14.33
CA SER A 110 16.91 2.91 15.73
C SER A 110 15.62 2.09 15.91
N VAL A 111 14.81 2.01 14.85
CA VAL A 111 13.55 1.26 14.82
C VAL A 111 13.75 -0.08 14.13
N TRP A 112 14.35 -0.07 12.93
CA TRP A 112 14.44 -1.23 12.04
C TRP A 112 15.83 -1.84 12.03
N LYS A 113 15.88 -3.18 12.11
CA LYS A 113 17.11 -3.96 11.96
C LYS A 113 16.93 -5.00 10.87
N SER A 114 17.85 -5.02 9.92
CA SER A 114 17.90 -6.08 8.92
C SER A 114 18.15 -7.43 9.57
N ILE A 115 17.33 -8.42 9.22
CA ILE A 115 17.46 -9.80 9.71
C ILE A 115 17.65 -10.80 8.56
N GLY A 116 17.73 -10.34 7.31
CA GLY A 116 18.07 -11.18 6.16
C GLY A 116 17.44 -10.70 4.86
N THR A 117 17.50 -11.57 3.86
CA THR A 117 16.87 -11.38 2.55
C THR A 117 16.00 -12.60 2.26
N VAL A 118 14.81 -12.38 1.74
CA VAL A 118 13.86 -13.43 1.37
C VAL A 118 13.27 -13.14 0.00
N GLU A 119 12.71 -14.15 -0.66
CA GLU A 119 11.98 -13.98 -1.92
C GLU A 119 10.47 -13.92 -1.64
N VAL A 120 9.80 -12.90 -2.18
CA VAL A 120 8.34 -12.74 -2.13
C VAL A 120 7.83 -12.50 -3.54
N ASN A 121 7.00 -13.40 -4.06
CA ASN A 121 6.42 -13.31 -5.42
C ASN A 121 7.47 -13.08 -6.53
N GLY A 122 8.64 -13.71 -6.42
CA GLY A 122 9.75 -13.56 -7.38
C GLY A 122 10.57 -12.28 -7.22
N ILE A 123 10.30 -11.46 -6.20
CA ILE A 123 11.06 -10.25 -5.87
C ILE A 123 11.95 -10.55 -4.65
N GLN A 124 13.24 -10.20 -4.75
CA GLN A 124 14.17 -10.26 -3.62
C GLN A 124 13.95 -9.07 -2.70
N VAL A 125 13.55 -9.34 -1.46
CA VAL A 125 13.23 -8.31 -0.47
C VAL A 125 14.15 -8.42 0.73
N GLU A 126 14.53 -7.27 1.28
CA GLU A 126 15.17 -7.19 2.59
C GLU A 126 14.12 -7.35 3.68
N LEU A 127 14.38 -8.24 4.64
CA LEU A 127 13.51 -8.46 5.78
C LEU A 127 14.03 -7.63 6.96
N LEU A 128 13.22 -6.66 7.39
CA LEU A 128 13.51 -5.81 8.54
C LEU A 128 12.66 -6.24 9.74
N LYS A 129 13.25 -6.24 10.93
CA LYS A 129 12.55 -6.39 12.20
C LYS A 129 12.50 -5.06 12.94
N GLY A 130 11.29 -4.59 13.22
CA GLY A 130 11.01 -3.35 13.96
C GLY A 130 10.66 -3.63 15.42
N ASN A 131 11.13 -2.79 16.33
CA ASN A 131 10.70 -2.87 17.74
C ASN A 131 9.23 -2.43 17.88
N GLY A 132 8.40 -3.27 18.51
CA GLY A 132 7.06 -2.87 18.97
C GLY A 132 7.11 -2.44 20.44
N GLU A 133 5.96 -2.46 21.11
CA GLU A 133 5.88 -2.18 22.53
C GLU A 133 6.27 -3.44 23.32
N PRO A 134 7.33 -3.45 24.16
CA PRO A 134 7.80 -4.67 24.84
C PRO A 134 6.76 -5.32 25.77
N LYS A 135 5.72 -4.59 26.15
CA LYS A 135 4.59 -5.03 26.99
C LYS A 135 3.24 -4.74 26.33
N GLY A 136 3.22 -4.29 25.09
CA GLY A 136 2.02 -3.94 24.35
C GLY A 136 1.82 -4.87 23.15
N ASP A 137 0.73 -4.64 22.44
CA ASP A 137 0.41 -5.33 21.20
C ASP A 137 0.45 -4.30 20.05
N PRO A 138 1.34 -4.47 19.06
CA PRO A 138 2.24 -5.61 18.84
C PRO A 138 3.60 -5.49 19.55
N VAL A 139 4.22 -6.64 19.80
CA VAL A 139 5.55 -6.77 20.43
C VAL A 139 6.68 -6.48 19.43
N TYR A 140 6.48 -6.80 18.14
CA TYR A 140 7.38 -6.43 17.05
C TYR A 140 6.69 -6.43 15.69
N TYR A 141 7.38 -5.87 14.70
CA TYR A 141 6.96 -5.84 13.30
C TYR A 141 7.99 -6.55 12.42
N LEU A 142 7.54 -7.15 11.32
CA LEU A 142 8.38 -7.55 10.20
C LEU A 142 7.97 -6.77 8.96
N ALA A 143 8.91 -6.06 8.34
CA ALA A 143 8.70 -5.34 7.09
C ALA A 143 9.52 -5.99 5.96
N TYR A 144 8.90 -6.16 4.79
CA TYR A 144 9.47 -6.80 3.62
C TYR A 144 9.72 -5.71 2.58
N ILE A 145 10.97 -5.30 2.40
CA ILE A 145 11.35 -4.11 1.64
C ILE A 145 11.94 -4.49 0.28
N ASP A 146 11.38 -3.96 -0.81
CA ASP A 146 11.98 -4.10 -2.14
C ASP A 146 13.31 -3.36 -2.16
N ARG A 147 14.41 -4.09 -2.38
CA ARG A 147 15.75 -3.49 -2.39
C ARG A 147 15.99 -2.55 -3.57
N SER A 148 15.21 -2.68 -4.63
CA SER A 148 15.34 -1.83 -5.82
C SER A 148 14.72 -0.45 -5.63
N THR A 149 13.68 -0.33 -4.78
CA THR A 149 12.93 0.91 -4.59
C THR A 149 13.01 1.46 -3.15
N GLY A 150 13.35 0.62 -2.17
CA GLY A 150 13.26 0.95 -0.74
C GLY A 150 11.84 0.94 -0.19
N LEU A 151 10.83 0.60 -1.01
CA LEU A 151 9.42 0.60 -0.61
C LEU A 151 9.01 -0.75 0.02
N PRO A 152 8.10 -0.75 1.01
CA PRO A 152 7.59 -1.99 1.59
C PRO A 152 6.66 -2.71 0.60
N LEU A 153 6.69 -4.04 0.54
CA LEU A 153 5.64 -4.83 -0.12
C LEU A 153 4.58 -5.25 0.89
N LYS A 154 5.04 -5.56 2.11
CA LYS A 154 4.24 -6.09 3.19
C LYS A 154 4.84 -5.72 4.54
N GLU A 155 3.97 -5.54 5.53
CA GLU A 155 4.35 -5.48 6.94
C GLU A 155 3.45 -6.41 7.76
N GLU A 156 4.00 -7.04 8.80
CA GLU A 156 3.28 -7.94 9.69
C GLU A 156 3.55 -7.55 11.15
N ALA A 157 2.50 -7.37 11.92
CA ALA A 157 2.55 -7.12 13.35
C ALA A 157 2.41 -8.43 14.13
N TYR A 158 3.27 -8.66 15.13
CA TYR A 158 3.31 -9.91 15.90
C TYR A 158 3.04 -9.70 17.39
N ASN A 159 2.23 -10.57 17.99
CA ASN A 159 1.99 -10.61 19.43
C ASN A 159 3.13 -11.30 20.20
N SER A 160 2.99 -11.36 21.53
CA SER A 160 3.95 -12.04 22.43
C SER A 160 4.08 -13.55 22.20
N SER A 161 3.10 -14.19 21.56
CA SER A 161 3.11 -15.61 21.16
C SER A 161 3.77 -15.86 19.80
N ASN A 162 4.31 -14.83 19.15
CA ASN A 162 4.81 -14.86 17.76
C ASN A 162 3.73 -15.20 16.73
N GLU A 163 2.49 -14.81 16.98
CA GLU A 163 1.40 -14.93 16.02
C GLU A 163 1.15 -13.58 15.33
N VAL A 164 0.87 -13.62 14.03
CA VAL A 164 0.52 -12.42 13.26
C VAL A 164 -0.84 -11.89 13.75
N MET A 165 -0.87 -10.62 14.13
CA MET A 165 -2.07 -9.89 14.54
C MET A 165 -2.72 -9.18 13.36
N THR A 166 -1.89 -8.49 12.58
CA THR A 166 -2.31 -7.66 11.46
C THR A 166 -1.28 -7.76 10.36
N ALA A 167 -1.74 -7.75 9.10
CA ALA A 167 -0.88 -7.63 7.93
C ALA A 167 -1.24 -6.36 7.16
N TYR A 168 -0.23 -5.64 6.69
CA TYR A 168 -0.34 -4.51 5.79
C TYR A 168 0.24 -4.91 4.44
N PHE A 169 -0.47 -4.61 3.36
CA PHE A 169 -0.02 -4.81 1.98
C PHE A 169 0.03 -3.47 1.28
N TYR A 170 1.14 -3.17 0.62
CA TYR A 170 1.38 -1.87 0.02
C TYR A 170 1.45 -2.00 -1.50
N PHE A 171 0.81 -1.05 -2.19
CA PHE A 171 0.79 -0.94 -3.64
C PHE A 171 1.15 0.48 -4.02
N PHE A 172 2.07 0.62 -4.97
CA PHE A 172 2.62 1.90 -5.40
C PHE A 172 2.52 2.04 -6.91
N ASP A 173 2.05 3.18 -7.38
CA ASP A 173 2.03 3.52 -8.81
C ASP A 173 2.18 5.03 -9.05
N HIS A 174 2.52 5.37 -10.29
CA HIS A 174 2.47 6.76 -10.75
C HIS A 174 1.22 6.93 -11.62
N VAL A 175 0.43 7.95 -11.31
CA VAL A 175 -0.85 8.23 -11.97
C VAL A 175 -0.81 9.58 -12.68
N HIS A 176 -1.52 9.66 -13.81
CA HIS A 176 -1.79 10.92 -14.51
C HIS A 176 -3.18 11.43 -14.17
N ASP A 177 -3.25 12.57 -13.50
CA ASP A 177 -4.52 13.26 -13.27
C ASP A 177 -4.75 14.33 -14.36
N LEU A 178 -5.22 13.89 -15.52
CA LEU A 178 -5.46 14.80 -16.66
C LEU A 178 -6.61 15.78 -16.39
N THR A 179 -7.54 15.42 -15.51
CA THR A 179 -8.77 16.18 -15.23
C THR A 179 -8.67 17.02 -13.97
N GLY A 180 -7.65 16.77 -13.14
CA GLY A 180 -7.48 17.41 -11.84
C GLY A 180 -8.50 16.95 -10.81
N GLU A 181 -9.21 15.83 -11.05
CA GLU A 181 -10.36 15.41 -10.23
C GLU A 181 -9.93 14.80 -8.90
N ILE A 182 -8.73 14.22 -8.83
CA ILE A 182 -8.24 13.51 -7.64
C ILE A 182 -8.20 14.48 -6.45
N PHE A 183 -7.85 15.74 -6.68
CA PHE A 183 -7.67 16.77 -5.65
C PHE A 183 -8.81 17.78 -5.57
N LYS A 184 -9.96 17.55 -6.23
CA LYS A 184 -11.12 18.43 -6.07
C LYS A 184 -11.80 18.20 -4.72
N GLN A 185 -12.03 19.28 -3.98
CA GLN A 185 -12.88 19.24 -2.79
C GLN A 185 -14.30 18.88 -3.19
N THR A 186 -14.80 17.72 -2.75
CA THR A 186 -16.22 17.39 -2.79
C THR A 186 -16.94 18.24 -1.75
N LYS A 187 -17.84 19.11 -2.21
CA LYS A 187 -18.74 19.92 -1.38
C LYS A 187 -19.90 19.09 -0.85
#